data_AF-A0A7V8YBR7-F1
#
_entry.id   AF-A0A7V8YBR7-F1
#
_cell.length_a   1.000
_cell.length_b   1.000
_cell.length_c   1.000
_cell.angle_alpha   90.00
_cell.angle_beta   90.00
_cell.angle_gamma   90.00
#
_symmetry.space_group_name_H-M   'P 1'
#
loop_
_entity.id
_entity.type
_entity.pdbx_description
1 polymer ?
#
loop_
_entity_poly.entity_id
_entity_poly.type
_entity_poly.pdbx_seq_one_letter_code
_entity_poly.pdbx_strand_id
1 'polypeptide(L)'
;MESWYVTAILNQCPHCQQGRLFKGWLQLNDLCEVCGARFERWPGAWVGPTVGGYGIGAVTAVVSIYVLSRTGYLLPGVEWLVALVSVVVILAVYRPIKGAWIGMMYDWGYIFPDPPKPG
;
A
#
# COMPACT_ATOMS: atom_id res chain seq x y z
N MET A 1 19.11 -2.43 -12.90
CA MET A 1 18.08 -1.51 -12.36
C MET A 1 16.80 -2.32 -12.22
N GLU A 2 16.75 -3.21 -11.23
CA GLU A 2 15.55 -4.00 -10.99
C GLU A 2 14.56 -3.09 -10.28
N SER A 3 13.51 -2.71 -11.01
CA SER A 3 12.53 -1.72 -10.60
C SER A 3 11.85 -2.16 -9.31
N TRP A 4 12.09 -1.45 -8.21
CA TRP A 4 11.45 -1.67 -6.90
C TRP A 4 9.91 -1.66 -6.97
N TYR A 5 9.35 -1.06 -8.03
CA TYR A 5 7.92 -1.09 -8.33
C TYR A 5 7.39 -2.51 -8.62
N VAL A 6 8.21 -3.38 -9.22
CA VAL A 6 7.79 -4.75 -9.58
C VAL A 6 7.71 -5.63 -8.33
N THR A 7 8.71 -5.58 -7.45
CA THR A 7 8.70 -6.30 -6.17
C THR A 7 7.61 -5.78 -5.23
N ALA A 8 7.32 -4.48 -5.29
CA ALA A 8 6.17 -3.86 -4.62
C ALA A 8 4.82 -4.46 -5.06
N ILE A 9 4.59 -4.62 -6.37
CA ILE A 9 3.37 -5.23 -6.91
C ILE A 9 3.31 -6.73 -6.56
N LEU A 10 4.44 -7.41 -6.61
CA LEU A 10 4.55 -8.85 -6.30
C LEU A 10 4.54 -9.16 -4.79
N ASN A 11 4.45 -8.15 -3.91
CA ASN A 11 4.50 -8.30 -2.44
C ASN A 11 5.79 -8.99 -1.95
N GLN A 12 6.91 -8.76 -2.62
CA GLN A 12 8.22 -9.31 -2.30
C GLN A 12 9.11 -8.27 -1.60
N CYS A 13 10.08 -8.74 -0.83
CA CYS A 13 11.09 -7.92 -0.18
C CYS A 13 11.93 -7.19 -1.24
N PRO A 14 12.06 -5.85 -1.20
CA PRO A 14 12.88 -5.14 -2.18
C PRO A 14 14.39 -5.41 -2.02
N HIS A 15 14.84 -5.87 -0.84
CA HIS A 15 16.24 -6.17 -0.57
C HIS A 15 16.67 -7.57 -1.07
N CYS A 16 15.90 -8.63 -0.76
CA CYS A 16 16.26 -10.00 -1.15
C CYS A 16 15.37 -10.64 -2.23
N GLN A 17 14.27 -9.98 -2.61
CA GLN A 17 13.26 -10.44 -3.60
C GLN A 17 12.60 -11.79 -3.32
N GLN A 18 12.95 -12.49 -2.24
CA GLN A 18 12.46 -13.82 -1.89
C GLN A 18 11.45 -13.79 -0.73
N GLY A 19 11.64 -12.88 0.23
CA GLY A 19 10.76 -12.78 1.39
C GLY A 19 9.44 -12.10 1.07
N ARG A 20 8.37 -12.47 1.80
CA ARG A 20 7.05 -11.84 1.66
C ARG A 20 6.96 -10.56 2.48
N LEU A 21 6.40 -9.52 1.88
CA LEU A 21 6.18 -8.23 2.53
C LEU A 21 4.98 -8.27 3.49
N PHE A 22 3.94 -9.04 3.13
CA PHE A 22 2.71 -9.17 3.89
C PHE A 22 2.52 -10.61 4.39
N LYS A 23 2.17 -10.77 5.66
CA LYS A 23 1.80 -12.06 6.27
C LYS A 23 0.30 -12.38 6.17
N GLY A 24 -0.51 -11.40 5.77
CA GLY A 24 -1.95 -11.55 5.60
C GLY A 24 -2.50 -10.69 4.46
N TRP A 25 -3.78 -10.34 4.57
CA TRP A 25 -4.45 -9.51 3.56
C TRP A 25 -4.00 -8.05 3.61
N LEU A 26 -3.93 -7.47 4.81
CA LEU A 26 -3.53 -6.07 5.05
C LEU A 26 -2.36 -5.96 6.04
N GLN A 27 -1.93 -7.09 6.61
CA GLN A 27 -0.94 -7.11 7.67
C GLN A 27 0.48 -7.23 7.10
N LEU A 28 1.30 -6.21 7.38
CA LEU A 28 2.70 -6.16 7.00
C LEU A 28 3.54 -7.03 7.95
N ASN A 29 4.63 -7.59 7.45
CA ASN A 29 5.68 -8.16 8.28
C ASN A 29 6.55 -7.03 8.86
N ASP A 30 6.97 -7.15 10.12
CA ASP A 30 7.91 -6.19 10.71
C ASP A 30 9.32 -6.38 10.14
N LEU A 31 9.67 -7.64 9.86
CA LEU A 31 10.98 -8.12 9.40
C LEU A 31 10.80 -9.09 8.24
N CYS A 32 11.75 -9.09 7.31
CA CYS A 32 11.81 -10.09 6.25
C CYS A 32 12.17 -11.47 6.80
N GLU A 33 11.37 -12.47 6.46
CA GLU A 33 11.54 -13.89 6.83
C GLU A 33 12.86 -14.51 6.34
N VAL A 34 13.47 -13.94 5.28
CA VAL A 34 14.65 -14.49 4.58
C VAL A 34 15.92 -13.73 4.91
N CYS A 35 15.91 -12.40 4.80
CA CYS A 35 17.12 -11.58 4.97
C CYS A 35 17.15 -10.76 6.27
N GLY A 36 16.08 -10.78 7.08
CA GLY A 36 16.01 -10.01 8.32
C GLY A 36 15.90 -8.50 8.15
N ALA A 37 15.70 -7.99 6.91
CA ALA A 37 15.48 -6.57 6.67
C ALA A 37 14.24 -6.09 7.43
N ARG A 38 14.37 -5.00 8.21
CA ARG A 38 13.26 -4.42 8.97
C ARG A 38 12.45 -3.48 8.08
N PHE A 39 11.19 -3.83 7.83
CA PHE A 39 10.26 -3.00 7.05
C PHE A 39 9.65 -1.88 7.90
N GLU A 40 9.44 -2.15 9.20
CA GLU A 40 8.81 -1.23 10.14
C GLU A 40 9.83 -0.76 11.18
N ARG A 41 10.57 0.30 10.86
CA ARG A 41 11.67 0.81 11.72
C ARG A 41 11.27 1.95 12.64
N TRP A 42 10.28 2.76 12.22
CA TRP A 42 9.81 3.93 12.95
C TRP A 42 8.30 3.87 13.16
N PRO A 43 7.78 4.22 14.36
CA PRO A 43 6.36 4.47 14.57
C PRO A 43 5.95 5.71 13.76
N GLY A 44 5.49 5.48 12.52
CA GLY A 44 5.23 6.54 11.55
C GLY A 44 5.33 6.09 10.09
N ALA A 45 6.00 4.96 9.81
CA ALA A 45 6.08 4.38 8.46
C ALA A 45 4.70 4.07 7.85
N TRP A 46 3.68 3.89 8.70
CA TRP A 46 2.27 3.69 8.35
C TRP A 46 1.59 4.94 7.75
N VAL A 47 2.12 6.15 8.01
CA VAL A 47 1.46 7.41 7.65
C VAL A 47 1.42 7.60 6.12
N GLY A 48 2.52 7.31 5.42
CA GLY A 48 2.59 7.42 3.96
C GLY A 48 1.53 6.56 3.24
N PRO A 49 1.48 5.24 3.49
CA PRO A 49 0.46 4.35 2.93
C PRO A 49 -0.98 4.77 3.28
N THR A 50 -1.19 5.26 4.51
CA THR A 50 -2.50 5.72 4.96
C THR A 50 -2.95 6.96 4.21
N VAL A 51 -2.08 7.98 4.09
CA VAL A 51 -2.38 9.21 3.34
C VAL A 51 -2.59 8.90 1.85
N GLY A 52 -1.79 8.00 1.27
CA GLY A 52 -1.98 7.54 -0.11
C GLY A 52 -3.33 6.87 -0.34
N GLY A 53 -3.72 5.94 0.55
CA GLY A 53 -5.03 5.28 0.49
C GLY A 53 -6.21 6.27 0.63
N TYR A 54 -6.10 7.22 1.55
CA TYR A 54 -7.10 8.30 1.72
C TYR A 54 -7.21 9.18 0.48
N GLY A 55 -6.09 9.59 -0.11
CA GLY A 55 -6.06 10.40 -1.33
C GLY A 55 -6.77 9.72 -2.50
N ILE A 56 -6.49 8.45 -2.73
CA ILE A 56 -7.14 7.68 -3.81
C ILE A 56 -8.64 7.50 -3.54
N GLY A 57 -9.02 7.21 -2.29
CA GLY A 57 -10.42 7.08 -1.89
C GLY A 57 -11.20 8.38 -2.13
N ALA A 58 -10.64 9.52 -1.72
CA ALA A 58 -11.24 10.84 -1.91
C ALA A 58 -11.40 11.20 -3.40
N VAL A 59 -10.36 10.99 -4.21
CA VAL A 59 -10.42 11.23 -5.66
C VAL A 59 -11.47 10.35 -6.32
N THR A 60 -11.52 9.06 -5.97
CA THR A 60 -12.50 8.11 -6.52
C THR A 60 -13.93 8.55 -6.20
N ALA A 61 -14.19 8.99 -4.96
CA ALA A 61 -15.49 9.48 -4.55
C ALA A 61 -15.91 10.75 -5.34
N VAL A 62 -15.02 11.74 -5.44
CA VAL A 62 -15.28 12.99 -6.16
C VAL A 62 -15.56 12.74 -7.64
N VAL A 63 -14.73 11.91 -8.30
CA VAL A 63 -14.90 11.56 -9.71
C VAL A 63 -16.21 10.82 -9.94
N SER A 64 -16.55 9.87 -9.06
CA SER A 64 -17.79 9.09 -9.18
C SER A 64 -19.02 9.98 -9.07
N ILE A 65 -19.06 10.88 -8.08
CA ILE A 65 -20.16 11.84 -7.90
C ILE A 65 -20.26 12.78 -9.10
N TYR A 66 -19.12 13.30 -9.59
CA TYR A 66 -19.08 14.17 -10.75
C TYR A 66 -19.68 13.47 -11.99
N VAL A 67 -19.22 12.26 -12.32
CA VAL A 67 -19.70 11.49 -13.48
C VAL A 67 -21.20 11.19 -13.37
N LEU A 68 -21.68 10.77 -12.20
CA LEU A 68 -23.09 10.48 -11.97
C LEU A 68 -23.97 11.73 -12.08
N SER A 69 -23.48 12.88 -11.61
CA SER A 69 -24.18 14.16 -11.77
C SER A 69 -24.32 14.58 -13.24
N ARG A 70 -23.32 14.29 -14.09
CA ARG A 70 -23.32 14.65 -15.52
C ARG A 70 -24.19 13.74 -16.37
N THR A 71 -24.38 12.50 -15.93
CA THR A 71 -25.13 11.48 -16.67
C THR A 71 -26.59 11.38 -16.22
N GLY A 72 -26.99 12.07 -15.16
CA GLY A 72 -28.36 12.06 -14.65
C GLY A 72 -28.74 10.79 -13.88
N TYR A 73 -27.80 9.86 -13.68
CA TYR A 73 -27.99 8.61 -12.94
C TYR A 73 -27.80 8.77 -11.42
N LEU A 74 -27.93 9.98 -10.89
CA LEU A 74 -27.90 10.23 -9.44
C LEU A 74 -29.24 9.81 -8.81
N LEU A 75 -29.55 8.51 -8.92
CA LEU A 75 -30.77 7.89 -8.41
C LEU A 75 -30.59 7.51 -6.93
N PRO A 76 -31.68 7.49 -6.14
CA PRO A 76 -31.63 6.98 -4.78
C PRO A 76 -31.15 5.52 -4.78
N GLY A 77 -30.09 5.22 -4.02
CA GLY A 77 -29.47 3.90 -3.92
C GLY A 77 -28.15 3.74 -4.68
N VAL A 78 -27.83 4.63 -5.63
CA VAL A 78 -26.54 4.62 -6.33
C VAL A 78 -25.39 4.99 -5.39
N GLU A 79 -25.66 5.79 -4.35
CA GLU A 79 -24.69 6.13 -3.31
C GLU A 79 -24.09 4.90 -2.63
N TRP A 80 -24.89 3.83 -2.42
CA TRP A 80 -24.41 2.58 -1.84
C TRP A 80 -23.51 1.81 -2.79
N LEU A 81 -23.84 1.80 -4.08
CA LEU A 81 -23.00 1.21 -5.12
C LEU A 81 -21.66 1.93 -5.20
N VAL A 82 -21.67 3.26 -5.22
CA VAL A 82 -20.44 4.09 -5.24
C VAL A 82 -19.61 3.86 -3.98
N ALA A 83 -20.24 3.81 -2.81
CA ALA A 83 -19.56 3.53 -1.55
C ALA A 83 -18.90 2.14 -1.58
N LEU A 84 -19.64 1.11 -2.02
CA LEU A 84 -19.13 -0.25 -2.12
C LEU A 84 -17.96 -0.37 -3.11
N VAL A 85 -18.09 0.22 -4.31
CA VAL A 85 -17.01 0.26 -5.30
C VAL A 85 -15.79 0.99 -4.73
N SER A 86 -16.00 2.11 -4.05
CA SER A 86 -14.91 2.89 -3.44
C SER A 86 -14.15 2.06 -2.40
N VAL A 87 -14.86 1.33 -1.53
CA VAL A 87 -14.23 0.45 -0.53
C VAL A 87 -13.42 -0.66 -1.21
N VAL A 88 -14.00 -1.32 -2.23
CA VAL A 88 -13.30 -2.39 -2.96
C VAL A 88 -12.04 -1.86 -3.65
N VAL A 89 -12.11 -0.68 -4.28
CA VAL A 89 -10.97 -0.04 -4.93
C VAL A 89 -9.89 0.31 -3.90
N ILE A 90 -10.25 0.91 -2.76
CA ILE A 90 -9.29 1.24 -1.69
C ILE A 90 -8.56 -0.02 -1.22
N LEU A 91 -9.29 -1.12 -0.97
CA LEU A 91 -8.70 -2.38 -0.52
C LEU A 91 -7.78 -3.00 -1.58
N ALA A 92 -8.17 -2.94 -2.85
CA ALA A 92 -7.36 -3.46 -3.96
C ALA A 92 -6.06 -2.66 -4.16
N VAL A 93 -6.12 -1.33 -4.01
CA VAL A 93 -4.99 -0.44 -4.28
C VAL A 93 -4.09 -0.27 -3.04
N TYR A 94 -4.57 -0.59 -1.84
CA TYR A 94 -3.77 -0.50 -0.60
C TYR A 94 -2.47 -1.29 -0.67
N ARG A 95 -2.52 -2.55 -1.13
CA ARG A 95 -1.35 -3.43 -1.20
C ARG A 95 -0.26 -2.88 -2.13
N PRO A 96 -0.55 -2.52 -3.40
CA PRO A 96 0.48 -1.97 -4.28
C PRO A 96 0.99 -0.60 -3.81
N ILE A 97 0.16 0.29 -3.25
CA ILE A 97 0.65 1.56 -2.68
C ILE A 97 1.64 1.30 -1.55
N LYS A 98 1.29 0.42 -0.61
CA LYS A 98 2.12 0.15 0.56
C LYS A 98 3.40 -0.59 0.19
N GLY A 99 3.33 -1.52 -0.76
CA GLY A 99 4.51 -2.14 -1.36
C GLY A 99 5.42 -1.11 -2.04
N ALA A 100 4.84 -0.19 -2.81
CA ALA A 100 5.58 0.86 -3.51
C ALA A 100 6.25 1.82 -2.54
N TRP A 101 5.54 2.23 -1.48
CA TRP A 101 6.09 3.04 -0.40
C TRP A 101 7.30 2.37 0.25
N ILE A 102 7.24 1.06 0.50
CA ILE A 102 8.35 0.28 1.05
C ILE A 102 9.51 0.17 0.05
N GLY A 103 9.24 -0.06 -1.24
CA GLY A 103 10.26 -0.03 -2.28
C GLY A 103 11.00 1.31 -2.36
N MET A 104 10.26 2.42 -2.27
CA MET A 104 10.83 3.77 -2.22
C MET A 104 11.66 4.00 -0.95
N MET A 105 11.19 3.56 0.22
CA MET A 105 11.98 3.63 1.46
C MET A 105 13.26 2.79 1.39
N TYR A 106 13.25 1.69 0.65
CA TYR A 106 14.45 0.91 0.37
C TYR A 106 15.46 1.68 -0.49
N ASP A 107 15.00 2.33 -1.57
CA ASP A 107 15.85 3.15 -2.44
C ASP A 107 16.48 4.34 -1.69
N TRP A 108 15.74 4.93 -0.74
CA TRP A 108 16.27 5.95 0.18
C TRP A 108 17.18 5.39 1.29
N GLY A 109 17.41 4.08 1.34
CA GLY A 109 18.33 3.45 2.29
C GLY A 109 17.78 3.26 3.71
N TYR A 110 16.46 3.37 3.92
CA TYR A 110 15.85 3.19 5.25
C TYR A 110 15.65 1.70 5.62
N ILE A 111 15.65 0.80 4.63
CA ILE A 111 15.37 -0.62 4.79
C ILE A 111 16.66 -1.43 4.66
N PHE A 112 17.13 -1.95 5.79
CA PHE A 112 18.32 -2.79 5.87
C PHE A 112 18.21 -3.74 7.07
N PRO A 113 18.90 -4.89 7.06
CA PRO A 113 18.97 -5.79 8.22
C PRO A 113 19.56 -5.08 9.44
N ASP A 114 19.03 -5.35 10.64
CA ASP A 114 19.64 -4.86 11.87
C ASP A 114 20.98 -5.58 12.13
N PRO A 115 22.01 -4.89 12.66
CA PRO A 115 23.21 -5.58 13.14
C PRO A 115 22.85 -6.55 14.28
N PRO A 116 23.61 -7.65 14.43
CA PRO A 116 23.38 -8.60 15.52
C PRO A 116 23.46 -7.87 16.86
N LYS A 117 22.49 -8.09 17.74
CA LYS A 117 22.48 -7.47 19.07
C LYS A 117 23.77 -7.84 19.82
N PRO A 118 24.49 -6.89 20.42
CA PRO A 118 25.60 -7.23 21.30
C PRO A 118 25.04 -8.04 22.48
N GLY A 119 25.60 -9.22 22.68
CA GLY A 119 25.32 -10.11 23.81
C GLY A 119 25.99 -9.65 25.09
#